data_AF-A0A5D3KDS6-F1
#
_entry.id   AF-A0A5D3KDS6-F1
#
_cell.length_a   1.000
_cell.length_b   1.000
_cell.length_c   1.000
_cell.angle_alpha   90.00
_cell.angle_beta   90.00
_cell.angle_gamma   90.00
#
_symmetry.space_group_name_H-M   'P 1'
#
loop_
_entity.id
_entity.type
_entity.pdbx_description
1 polymer ?
#
loop_
_entity_poly.entity_id
_entity_poly.type
_entity_poly.pdbx_seq_one_letter_code
_entity_poly.pdbx_strand_id
1 'polypeptide(L)'
;MLGGAEARQYGGGKTTGGGVMKWFARKTPGDVWDEVIQGPLGDIEAAACIRTICEAATASAATVGGSARNDMRESERYEGAARAAMEIAMKISDDLMRDDAVRRIVDLCMKANDVKTAQILSRAIQASWIRETVQRDYPVLLQ
;
A
#
# COMPACT_ATOMS: atom_id res chain seq x y z
N MET A 1 -13.08 -55.20 -4.04
CA MET A 1 -12.48 -53.98 -3.46
C MET A 1 -12.71 -52.86 -4.45
N LEU A 2 -13.65 -51.97 -4.13
CA LEU A 2 -14.04 -50.81 -4.92
C LEU A 2 -13.23 -49.59 -4.45
N GLY A 3 -12.75 -48.80 -5.39
CA GLY A 3 -12.10 -47.51 -5.19
C GLY A 3 -11.20 -47.25 -6.40
N GLY A 4 -11.38 -46.21 -7.21
CA GLY A 4 -12.05 -44.93 -7.04
C GLY A 4 -11.09 -43.88 -7.59
N ALA A 5 -11.21 -43.54 -8.88
CA ALA A 5 -10.49 -42.49 -9.61
C ALA A 5 -11.05 -42.52 -11.05
N GLU A 6 -11.34 -41.46 -11.80
CA GLU A 6 -10.95 -40.06 -11.74
C GLU A 6 -11.92 -39.33 -12.70
N ALA A 7 -12.64 -38.32 -12.22
CA ALA A 7 -13.44 -37.46 -13.08
C ALA A 7 -12.51 -36.46 -13.79
N ARG A 8 -12.24 -36.71 -15.07
CA ARG A 8 -11.62 -35.73 -15.97
C ARG A 8 -12.54 -34.52 -16.13
N GLN A 9 -12.12 -33.37 -15.62
CA GLN A 9 -12.64 -32.08 -16.09
C GLN A 9 -11.60 -31.36 -16.94
N TYR A 10 -11.95 -31.23 -18.21
CA TYR A 10 -11.44 -30.27 -19.17
C TYR A 10 -11.82 -28.85 -18.74
N GLY A 11 -10.88 -27.91 -18.80
CA GLY A 11 -11.17 -26.51 -18.50
C GLY A 11 -9.98 -25.56 -18.61
N GLY A 12 -9.16 -25.68 -19.66
CA GLY A 12 -8.05 -24.76 -19.93
C GLY A 12 -8.55 -23.44 -20.54
N GLY A 13 -9.28 -22.65 -19.76
CA GLY A 13 -9.71 -21.30 -20.11
C GLY A 13 -8.55 -20.32 -20.08
N LYS A 14 -8.27 -19.70 -21.23
CA LYS A 14 -7.35 -18.57 -21.37
C LYS A 14 -7.93 -17.36 -20.63
N THR A 15 -7.18 -16.76 -19.71
CA THR A 15 -7.41 -15.38 -19.28
C THR A 15 -6.07 -14.64 -19.23
N THR A 16 -5.73 -14.01 -20.35
CA THR A 16 -4.82 -12.85 -20.35
C THR A 16 -5.61 -11.70 -19.71
N GLY A 17 -5.68 -11.72 -18.38
CA GLY A 17 -6.33 -10.69 -17.59
C GLY A 17 -5.30 -9.65 -17.18
N GLY A 18 -5.41 -8.44 -17.73
CA GLY A 18 -4.90 -7.24 -17.08
C GLY A 18 -5.52 -7.13 -15.69
N GLY A 19 -4.83 -7.66 -14.69
CA GLY A 19 -5.30 -7.73 -13.31
C GLY A 19 -5.14 -6.37 -12.64
N VAL A 20 -6.21 -5.59 -12.70
CA VAL A 20 -6.54 -4.59 -11.68
C VAL A 20 -6.34 -5.22 -10.29
N MET A 21 -5.31 -4.75 -9.59
CA MET A 21 -5.32 -4.48 -8.16
C MET A 21 -5.71 -5.64 -7.21
N LYS A 22 -4.77 -6.60 -7.01
CA LYS A 22 -4.95 -7.75 -6.09
C LYS A 22 -4.65 -7.48 -4.60
N TRP A 23 -4.39 -6.25 -4.19
CA TRP A 23 -4.23 -5.80 -2.79
C TRP A 23 -5.55 -5.67 -2.01
N PHE A 24 -6.71 -5.75 -2.68
CA PHE A 24 -8.01 -5.77 -1.99
C PHE A 24 -8.37 -7.15 -1.42
N ALA A 25 -7.62 -8.21 -1.75
CA ALA A 25 -7.96 -9.58 -1.38
C ALA A 25 -7.35 -9.99 -0.03
N ARG A 26 -8.20 -9.89 1.01
CA ARG A 26 -8.19 -10.66 2.28
C ARG A 26 -7.13 -10.27 3.32
N LYS A 27 -7.61 -9.73 4.45
CA LYS A 27 -6.83 -9.35 5.64
C LYS A 27 -6.27 -10.60 6.34
N THR A 28 -4.96 -10.66 6.55
CA THR A 28 -4.35 -11.52 7.58
C THR A 28 -4.23 -10.67 8.85
N PRO A 29 -4.85 -11.04 9.99
CA PRO A 29 -4.89 -10.20 11.20
C PRO A 29 -3.58 -10.28 11.98
N GLY A 30 -3.04 -9.15 12.44
CA GLY A 30 -1.98 -9.18 13.47
C GLY A 30 -1.04 -7.98 13.64
N ASP A 31 -1.19 -6.88 12.91
CA ASP A 31 -0.24 -5.75 13.01
C ASP A 31 -0.87 -4.46 13.54
N VAL A 32 -0.01 -3.57 14.07
CA VAL A 32 -0.29 -2.30 14.77
C VAL A 32 -1.34 -1.41 14.08
N TRP A 33 -1.54 -1.60 12.78
CA TRP A 33 -2.44 -0.83 11.94
C TRP A 33 -3.92 -1.24 12.06
N ASP A 34 -4.24 -2.43 12.57
CA ASP A 34 -5.64 -2.92 12.67
C ASP A 34 -6.43 -2.25 13.80
N GLU A 35 -5.77 -1.87 14.90
CA GLU A 35 -6.42 -1.26 16.07
C GLU A 35 -6.72 0.22 15.84
N VAL A 36 -5.85 0.92 15.11
CA VAL A 36 -5.92 2.39 14.99
C VAL A 36 -7.03 2.86 14.04
N ILE A 37 -7.57 1.97 13.20
CA ILE A 37 -8.63 2.30 12.23
C ILE A 37 -10.02 2.48 12.91
N GLN A 38 -10.21 2.01 14.16
CA GLN A 38 -11.54 1.84 14.77
C GLN A 38 -12.13 3.08 15.49
N GLY A 39 -11.41 4.21 15.59
CA GLY A 39 -11.90 5.42 16.26
C GLY A 39 -12.20 6.59 15.31
N PRO A 40 -13.08 7.55 15.69
CA PRO A 40 -13.13 8.85 15.04
C PRO A 40 -11.80 9.58 15.33
N LEU A 41 -10.91 9.59 14.35
CA LEU A 41 -9.66 10.36 14.39
C LEU A 41 -9.95 11.76 13.86
N GLY A 42 -9.51 12.79 14.58
CA GLY A 42 -9.35 14.12 13.98
C GLY A 42 -8.21 14.10 12.97
N ASP A 43 -8.14 15.13 12.11
CA ASP A 43 -7.14 15.19 11.03
C ASP A 43 -5.69 15.14 11.56
N ILE A 44 -5.43 15.72 12.73
CA ILE A 44 -4.12 15.72 13.39
C ILE A 44 -3.75 14.30 13.84
N GLU A 45 -4.67 13.62 14.50
CA GLU A 45 -4.49 12.25 14.98
C GLU A 45 -4.37 11.27 13.81
N ALA A 46 -5.15 11.48 12.75
CA ALA A 46 -5.07 10.71 11.52
C ALA A 46 -3.68 10.86 10.85
N ALA A 47 -3.19 12.10 10.70
CA ALA A 47 -1.85 12.35 10.17
C ALA A 47 -0.74 11.76 11.07
N ALA A 48 -0.89 11.86 12.40
CA ALA A 48 0.03 11.25 13.35
C ALA A 48 0.04 9.72 13.26
N CYS A 49 -1.14 9.11 13.13
CA CYS A 49 -1.27 7.68 12.93
C CYS A 49 -0.56 7.22 11.66
N ILE A 50 -0.77 7.91 10.53
CA ILE A 50 -0.10 7.59 9.27
C ILE A 50 1.43 7.64 9.44
N ARG A 51 1.96 8.65 10.16
CA ARG A 51 3.40 8.72 10.45
C ARG A 51 3.88 7.47 11.19
N THR A 52 3.20 7.07 12.26
CA THR A 52 3.53 5.85 13.02
C THR A 52 3.47 4.60 12.15
N ILE A 53 2.44 4.50 11.29
CA ILE A 53 2.28 3.38 10.36
C ILE A 53 3.48 3.28 9.40
N CYS A 54 3.76 4.38 8.69
CA CYS A 54 4.86 4.42 7.73
C CYS A 54 6.23 4.19 8.39
N GLU A 55 6.45 4.70 9.60
CA GLU A 55 7.70 4.51 10.33
C GLU A 55 7.93 3.04 10.69
N ALA A 56 6.93 2.39 11.30
CA ALA A 56 7.08 0.98 11.66
C ALA A 56 7.13 0.05 10.43
N ALA A 57 6.53 0.44 9.30
CA ALA A 57 6.62 -0.31 8.04
C ALA A 57 7.86 0.00 7.20
N THR A 58 8.70 0.97 7.59
CA THR A 58 9.85 1.40 6.78
C THR A 58 10.88 0.28 6.59
N ALA A 59 11.17 -0.50 7.64
CA ALA A 59 12.07 -1.65 7.55
C ALA A 59 11.50 -2.73 6.62
N SER A 60 10.17 -2.90 6.63
CA SER A 60 9.46 -3.83 5.75
C SER A 60 9.53 -3.42 4.30
N ALA A 61 9.21 -2.16 4.01
CA ALA A 61 9.32 -1.60 2.69
C ALA A 61 10.76 -1.75 2.15
N ALA A 62 11.79 -1.42 2.93
CA ALA A 62 13.18 -1.54 2.48
C ALA A 62 13.58 -3.00 2.17
N THR A 63 13.09 -3.96 2.97
CA THR A 63 13.36 -5.39 2.75
C THR A 63 12.68 -5.88 1.46
N VAL A 64 11.42 -5.50 1.24
CA VAL A 64 10.66 -5.81 0.02
C VAL A 64 11.30 -5.19 -1.22
N GLY A 65 11.75 -3.94 -1.14
CA GLY A 65 12.38 -3.24 -2.25
C GLY A 65 13.81 -3.70 -2.56
N GLY A 66 14.53 -4.25 -1.57
CA GLY A 66 15.94 -4.63 -1.70
C GLY A 66 16.19 -6.11 -2.00
N SER A 67 15.21 -7.01 -1.81
CA SER A 67 15.42 -8.46 -1.88
C SER A 67 14.54 -9.13 -2.93
N ALA A 68 15.16 -9.89 -3.85
CA ALA A 68 14.45 -10.78 -4.77
C ALA A 68 13.92 -12.06 -4.09
N ARG A 69 14.23 -12.26 -2.80
CA ARG A 69 13.68 -13.37 -2.02
C ARG A 69 12.30 -12.96 -1.55
N ASN A 70 11.35 -13.84 -1.84
CA ASN A 70 9.94 -13.76 -1.50
C ASN A 70 9.76 -13.80 0.03
N ASP A 71 10.14 -12.73 0.73
CA ASP A 71 9.83 -12.50 2.14
C ASP A 71 8.36 -12.11 2.23
N MET A 72 7.51 -13.10 1.95
CA MET A 72 6.06 -12.99 1.87
C MET A 72 5.49 -12.30 3.10
N ARG A 73 6.03 -12.60 4.29
CA ARG A 73 5.65 -11.96 5.56
C ARG A 73 5.91 -10.45 5.56
N GLU A 74 7.01 -10.02 4.97
CA GLU A 74 7.39 -8.61 4.96
C GLU A 74 6.63 -7.84 3.88
N SER A 75 6.31 -8.49 2.76
CA SER A 75 5.35 -8.00 1.77
C SER A 75 3.97 -7.81 2.39
N GLU A 76 3.45 -8.80 3.12
CA GLU A 76 2.15 -8.71 3.80
C GLU A 76 2.12 -7.56 4.81
N ARG A 77 3.22 -7.36 5.56
CA ARG A 77 3.35 -6.25 6.51
C ARG A 77 3.36 -4.89 5.84
N TYR A 78 4.14 -4.74 4.78
CA TYR A 78 4.16 -3.51 3.98
C TYR A 78 2.77 -3.24 3.37
N GLU A 79 2.15 -4.24 2.76
CA GLU A 79 0.83 -4.11 2.11
C GLU A 79 -0.25 -3.74 3.13
N GLY A 80 -0.26 -4.39 4.30
CA GLY A 80 -1.16 -4.07 5.40
C GLY A 80 -1.00 -2.64 5.91
N ALA A 81 0.26 -2.21 6.09
CA ALA A 81 0.58 -0.85 6.53
C ALA A 81 0.17 0.20 5.48
N ALA A 82 0.55 0.00 4.23
CA ALA A 82 0.23 0.91 3.13
C ALA A 82 -1.28 1.06 2.97
N ARG A 83 -2.03 -0.04 3.07
CA ARG A 83 -3.49 -0.04 3.02
C ARG A 83 -4.10 0.76 4.19
N ALA A 84 -3.68 0.47 5.42
CA ALA A 84 -4.17 1.18 6.59
C ALA A 84 -3.89 2.69 6.49
N ALA A 85 -2.68 3.06 6.08
CA ALA A 85 -2.30 4.45 5.90
C ALA A 85 -3.16 5.17 4.83
N MET A 86 -3.42 4.50 3.69
CA MET A 86 -4.31 5.05 2.65
C MET A 86 -5.75 5.21 3.13
N GLU A 87 -6.28 4.22 3.87
CA GLU A 87 -7.63 4.29 4.44
C GLU A 87 -7.79 5.45 5.43
N ILE A 88 -6.74 5.75 6.20
CA ILE A 88 -6.74 6.89 7.13
C ILE A 88 -6.57 8.20 6.35
N ALA A 89 -5.73 8.26 5.33
CA ALA A 89 -5.52 9.47 4.53
C ALA A 89 -6.83 9.93 3.87
N MET A 90 -7.67 9.01 3.41
CA MET A 90 -9.00 9.32 2.85
C MET A 90 -9.98 9.93 3.86
N LYS A 91 -9.74 9.78 5.16
CA LYS A 91 -10.57 10.36 6.23
C LYS A 91 -10.12 11.77 6.63
N ILE A 92 -8.93 12.20 6.20
CA ILE A 92 -8.41 13.54 6.50
C ILE A 92 -9.16 14.57 5.66
N SER A 93 -9.83 15.50 6.35
CA SER A 93 -10.62 16.56 5.72
C SER A 93 -9.74 17.73 5.26
N ASP A 94 -8.74 18.10 6.06
CA ASP A 94 -7.77 19.14 5.69
C ASP A 94 -6.87 18.71 4.52
N ASP A 95 -6.91 19.48 3.44
CA ASP A 95 -6.22 19.15 2.19
C ASP A 95 -4.69 19.13 2.36
N LEU A 96 -4.13 20.03 3.17
CA LEU A 96 -2.68 20.10 3.38
C LEU A 96 -2.19 18.92 4.24
N MET A 97 -2.93 18.56 5.29
CA MET A 97 -2.61 17.39 6.11
C MET A 97 -2.78 16.10 5.32
N ARG A 98 -3.81 16.02 4.48
CA ARG A 98 -4.03 14.86 3.61
C ARG A 98 -2.90 14.72 2.60
N ASP A 99 -2.49 15.81 1.95
CA ASP A 99 -1.42 15.79 0.95
C ASP A 99 -0.05 15.49 1.57
N ASP A 100 0.26 16.00 2.78
CA ASP A 100 1.48 15.62 3.51
C ASP A 100 1.45 14.13 3.91
N ALA A 101 0.30 13.62 4.34
CA ALA A 101 0.12 12.21 4.64
C ALA A 101 0.28 11.34 3.38
N VAL A 102 -0.30 11.73 2.25
CA VAL A 102 -0.14 11.03 0.97
C VAL A 102 1.32 11.02 0.52
N ARG A 103 2.05 12.13 0.68
CA ARG A 103 3.50 12.18 0.43
C ARG A 103 4.25 11.13 1.27
N ARG A 104 3.94 11.02 2.56
CA ARG A 104 4.54 10.03 3.46
C ARG A 104 4.32 8.59 2.96
N ILE A 105 3.12 8.30 2.44
CA ILE A 105 2.79 7.00 1.87
C ILE A 105 3.55 6.77 0.56
N VAL A 106 3.70 7.80 -0.28
CA VAL A 106 4.53 7.73 -1.50
C VAL A 106 5.97 7.36 -1.16
N ASP A 107 6.57 8.00 -0.16
CA ASP A 107 7.94 7.68 0.29
C ASP A 107 8.08 6.21 0.71
N LEU A 108 7.07 5.68 1.42
CA LEU A 108 7.03 4.28 1.83
C LEU A 108 6.94 3.34 0.61
N CYS A 109 6.06 3.63 -0.36
CA CYS A 109 5.93 2.86 -1.59
C CYS A 109 7.23 2.87 -2.40
N MET A 110 7.91 4.01 -2.49
CA MET A 110 9.19 4.12 -3.17
C MET A 110 10.28 3.28 -2.51
N LYS A 111 10.31 3.21 -1.17
CA LYS A 111 11.20 2.30 -0.43
C LYS A 111 10.92 0.83 -0.73
N ALA A 112 9.66 0.47 -0.95
CA ALA A 112 9.23 -0.86 -1.37
C ALA A 112 9.42 -1.16 -2.87
N ASN A 113 10.00 -0.22 -3.63
CA ASN A 113 10.10 -0.26 -5.09
C ASN A 113 8.73 -0.40 -5.80
N ASP A 114 7.66 0.03 -5.13
CA ASP A 114 6.29 0.02 -5.65
C ASP A 114 5.97 1.33 -6.38
N VAL A 115 6.68 1.52 -7.51
CA VAL A 115 6.65 2.75 -8.31
C VAL A 115 5.25 3.05 -8.84
N LYS A 116 4.48 2.01 -9.20
CA LYS A 116 3.14 2.19 -9.78
C LYS A 116 2.17 2.83 -8.78
N THR A 117 2.23 2.38 -7.53
CA THR A 117 1.40 2.93 -6.44
C THR A 117 1.82 4.33 -6.09
N ALA A 118 3.13 4.54 -5.94
CA ALA A 118 3.70 5.86 -5.70
C ALA A 118 3.29 6.86 -6.78
N GLN A 119 3.25 6.45 -8.06
CA GLN A 119 2.77 7.30 -9.16
C GLN A 119 1.30 7.68 -9.00
N ILE A 120 0.42 6.71 -8.72
CA ILE A 120 -1.01 6.96 -8.54
C ILE A 120 -1.24 7.93 -7.38
N LEU A 121 -0.59 7.70 -6.24
CA LEU A 121 -0.71 8.54 -5.05
C LEU A 121 -0.14 9.94 -5.27
N SER A 122 1.01 10.06 -5.94
CA SER A 122 1.61 11.37 -6.24
C SER A 122 0.70 12.27 -7.10
N ARG A 123 -0.14 11.66 -7.96
CA ARG A 123 -1.15 12.38 -8.76
C ARG A 123 -2.35 12.83 -7.94
N ALA A 124 -2.61 12.20 -6.79
CA ALA A 124 -3.70 12.57 -5.89
C ALA A 124 -3.37 13.80 -5.01
N ILE A 125 -2.08 14.13 -4.87
CA ILE A 125 -1.60 15.32 -4.16
C ILE A 125 -2.05 16.58 -4.91
N GLN A 126 -2.86 17.42 -4.25
CA GLN A 126 -3.41 18.64 -4.85
C GLN A 126 -2.47 19.84 -4.69
N ALA A 127 -1.78 19.93 -3.55
CA ALA A 127 -0.81 20.98 -3.24
C ALA A 127 0.40 20.89 -4.17
N SER A 128 0.56 21.90 -5.03
CA SER A 128 1.60 21.93 -6.05
C SER A 128 3.01 21.80 -5.47
N TRP A 129 3.30 22.51 -4.37
CA TRP A 129 4.63 22.49 -3.74
C TRP A 129 4.98 21.12 -3.13
N ILE A 130 4.00 20.38 -2.60
CA ILE A 130 4.19 19.03 -2.09
C ILE A 130 4.48 18.08 -3.25
N ARG A 131 3.68 18.18 -4.32
CA ARG A 131 3.85 17.37 -5.53
C ARG A 131 5.19 17.63 -6.21
N GLU A 132 5.61 18.88 -6.32
CA GLU A 132 6.92 19.27 -6.86
C GLU A 132 8.06 18.70 -6.02
N THR A 133 7.92 18.71 -4.69
CA THR A 133 8.91 18.08 -3.79
C THR A 133 9.02 16.59 -4.06
N VAL A 134 7.88 15.88 -4.16
CA VAL A 134 7.84 14.45 -4.49
C VAL A 134 8.47 14.16 -5.84
N GLN A 135 8.19 14.98 -6.86
CA GLN A 135 8.75 14.82 -8.20
C GLN A 135 10.25 15.07 -8.25
N ARG A 136 10.73 16.05 -7.47
CA ARG A 136 12.16 16.34 -7.35
C ARG A 136 12.91 15.19 -6.68
N ASP A 137 12.33 14.63 -5.62
CA ASP A 137 12.95 13.55 -4.86
C ASP A 137 12.85 12.20 -5.62
N TYR A 138 11.79 12.01 -6.41
CA TYR A 138 11.53 10.80 -7.20
C TYR A 138 11.14 11.13 -8.65
N PRO A 139 12.12 11.44 -9.54
CA PRO A 139 11.83 11.84 -10.92
C PRO A 139 11.15 10.74 -11.76
N VAL A 140 11.28 9.46 -11.36
CA VAL A 140 10.59 8.33 -12.01
C VAL A 140 9.06 8.39 -11.90
N LEU A 141 8.53 9.20 -10.98
CA LEU A 141 7.09 9.38 -10.80
C LEU A 141 6.46 10.33 -11.83
N LEU A 142 7.27 11.04 -12.62
CA LEU A 142 6.82 11.96 -13.67
C LEU A 142 6.38 11.28 -14.96
N GLN A 143 6.63 9.97 -15.11
CA GLN A 143 6.30 9.18 -16.31
C GLN A 143 4.85 8.70 -16.32
#